data_AF-A0A6N4Q4R5-F1
#
_entry.id   AF-A0A6N4Q4R5-F1
#
_cell.length_a   1.000
_cell.length_b   1.000
_cell.length_c   1.000
_cell.angle_alpha   90.00
_cell.angle_beta   90.00
_cell.angle_gamma   90.00
#
_symmetry.space_group_name_H-M   'P 1'
#
loop_
_entity.id
_entity.type
_entity.pdbx_description
1 polymer ?
#
loop_
_entity_poly.entity_id
_entity_poly.type
_entity_poly.pdbx_seq_one_letter_code
_entity_poly.pdbx_strand_id
1 'polypeptide(L)'
;MYSISRKSFLALLLFCAGIKSKIRYFYFSDSETKTVTAFSEVVLPLREPEMPNLEEADVMRRLDEELYFVSEEIQEDFHSAVMVLEYLPLLYGQFSFFSNLSREKREELLFLWAETDSDIVRAVVGNLKLLVCLVYYGHKTTWAPISYPGPFANPPEKWSESRIHYQNLVKGKEL
;
A
#
# COMPACT_ATOMS: atom_id res chain seq x y z
N MET A 1 -6.55 -33.93 35.64
CA MET A 1 -5.84 -33.62 34.38
C MET A 1 -6.83 -33.73 33.23
N TYR A 2 -7.33 -32.61 32.71
CA TYR A 2 -8.27 -32.61 31.59
C TYR A 2 -7.50 -32.82 30.27
N SER A 3 -7.81 -33.91 29.57
CA SER A 3 -7.27 -34.19 28.23
C SER A 3 -8.05 -33.37 27.21
N ILE A 4 -7.40 -32.37 26.61
CA ILE A 4 -7.99 -31.58 25.52
C ILE A 4 -8.03 -32.47 24.28
N SER A 5 -9.23 -32.68 23.75
CA SER A 5 -9.46 -33.44 22.51
C SER A 5 -8.73 -32.79 21.32
N ARG A 6 -8.12 -33.59 20.44
CA ARG A 6 -7.48 -33.13 19.19
C ARG A 6 -8.38 -32.20 18.36
N LYS A 7 -9.70 -32.42 18.39
CA LYS A 7 -10.67 -31.57 17.69
C LYS A 7 -10.81 -30.19 18.32
N SER A 8 -10.77 -30.11 19.65
CA SER A 8 -10.82 -28.86 20.40
C SER A 8 -9.52 -28.05 20.26
N PHE A 9 -8.38 -28.73 20.15
CA PHE A 9 -7.08 -28.09 19.87
C PHE A 9 -7.00 -27.55 18.43
N LEU A 10 -7.53 -28.29 17.44
CA LEU A 10 -7.59 -27.84 16.05
C LEU A 10 -8.55 -26.65 15.87
N ALA A 11 -9.69 -26.68 16.55
CA ALA A 11 -10.64 -25.57 16.57
C ALA A 11 -10.05 -24.32 17.24
N LEU A 12 -9.30 -24.49 18.34
CA LEU A 12 -8.57 -23.40 18.99
C LEU A 12 -7.46 -22.86 18.08
N LEU A 13 -6.74 -23.71 17.34
CA LEU A 13 -5.76 -23.27 16.35
C LEU A 13 -6.40 -22.52 15.18
N LEU A 14 -7.55 -22.95 14.67
CA LEU A 14 -8.29 -22.23 13.62
C LEU A 14 -8.87 -20.90 14.12
N PHE A 15 -9.30 -20.85 15.39
CA PHE A 15 -9.80 -19.63 16.03
C PHE A 15 -8.66 -18.64 16.36
N CYS A 16 -7.49 -19.14 16.78
CA CYS A 16 -6.28 -18.34 17.00
C CYS A 16 -5.60 -17.94 15.68
N ALA A 17 -5.69 -18.77 14.64
CA ALA A 17 -5.20 -18.49 13.29
C ALA A 17 -6.20 -17.64 12.49
N GLY A 18 -6.97 -16.79 13.19
CA GLY A 18 -8.01 -15.91 12.69
C GLY A 18 -7.95 -15.77 11.18
N ILE A 19 -8.86 -16.48 10.49
CA ILE A 19 -9.04 -16.39 9.04
C ILE A 19 -9.57 -14.98 8.78
N LYS A 20 -8.69 -13.99 8.88
CA LYS A 20 -8.88 -12.72 8.20
C LYS A 20 -8.86 -13.11 6.74
N SER A 21 -10.02 -12.99 6.09
CA SER A 21 -10.11 -12.95 4.65
C SER A 21 -8.98 -12.05 4.16
N LYS A 22 -7.93 -12.64 3.59
CA LYS A 22 -6.84 -11.85 3.01
C LYS A 22 -7.51 -10.97 1.96
N ILE A 23 -7.38 -9.66 2.10
CA ILE A 23 -7.89 -8.72 1.10
C ILE A 23 -7.23 -9.14 -0.22
N ARG A 24 -8.05 -9.53 -1.19
CA ARG A 24 -7.57 -9.97 -2.50
C ARG A 24 -7.41 -8.73 -3.36
N TYR A 25 -6.17 -8.46 -3.75
CA TYR A 25 -5.81 -7.48 -4.75
C TYR A 25 -5.76 -8.14 -6.13
N PHE A 26 -6.07 -7.38 -7.18
CA PHE A 26 -6.10 -7.83 -8.56
C PHE A 26 -4.91 -7.33 -9.37
N TYR A 27 -4.35 -6.16 -9.02
CA TYR A 27 -3.20 -5.61 -9.69
C TYR A 27 -1.89 -6.05 -9.00
N PHE A 28 -1.70 -5.73 -7.72
CA PHE A 28 -0.50 -6.09 -6.98
C PHE A 28 -0.46 -7.56 -6.59
N SER A 29 0.70 -8.18 -6.81
CA SER A 29 1.05 -9.43 -6.15
C SER A 29 1.27 -9.24 -4.64
N ASP A 30 1.36 -10.36 -3.91
CA ASP A 30 1.66 -10.34 -2.47
C ASP A 30 3.01 -9.68 -2.15
N SER A 31 4.02 -9.89 -3.00
CA SER A 31 5.35 -9.31 -2.82
C SER A 31 5.33 -7.81 -3.04
N GLU A 32 4.67 -7.35 -4.09
CA GLU A 32 4.56 -5.93 -4.41
C GLU A 32 3.73 -5.20 -3.37
N THR A 33 2.63 -5.81 -2.92
CA THR A 33 1.83 -5.31 -1.80
C THR A 33 2.71 -5.05 -0.59
N LYS A 34 3.61 -5.98 -0.26
CA LYS A 34 4.55 -5.84 0.86
C LYS A 34 5.54 -4.68 0.63
N THR A 35 6.15 -4.59 -0.55
CA THR A 35 7.08 -3.50 -0.90
C THR A 35 6.41 -2.13 -0.86
N VAL A 36 5.26 -1.98 -1.51
CA VAL A 36 4.51 -0.71 -1.56
C VAL A 36 3.99 -0.32 -0.17
N THR A 37 3.55 -1.28 0.65
CA THR A 37 3.19 -1.03 2.05
C THR A 37 4.41 -0.51 2.82
N ALA A 38 5.54 -1.21 2.73
CA ALA A 38 6.77 -0.83 3.43
C ALA A 38 7.29 0.55 3.00
N PHE A 39 7.09 0.92 1.74
CA PHE A 39 7.42 2.25 1.20
C PHE A 39 6.44 3.31 1.71
N SER A 40 5.14 3.03 1.68
CA SER A 40 4.10 3.93 2.17
C SER A 40 4.28 4.27 3.66
N GLU A 41 4.74 3.30 4.47
CA GLU A 41 5.00 3.47 5.91
C GLU A 41 6.02 4.57 6.23
N VAL A 42 6.98 4.80 5.35
CA VAL A 42 8.09 5.75 5.54
C VAL A 42 7.92 7.04 4.75
N VAL A 43 7.13 7.02 3.67
CA VAL A 43 6.84 8.21 2.86
C VAL A 43 5.71 9.05 3.46
N LEU A 44 4.73 8.41 4.08
CA LEU A 44 3.54 9.07 4.62
C LEU A 44 3.71 9.46 6.09
N PRO A 45 3.03 10.52 6.56
CA PRO A 45 3.16 11.04 7.92
C PRO A 45 2.40 10.22 8.98
N LEU A 46 2.50 8.88 8.94
CA LEU A 46 1.69 7.97 9.77
C LEU A 46 2.01 8.02 11.27
N ARG A 47 3.09 8.71 11.67
CA ARG A 47 3.49 8.88 13.08
C ARG A 47 2.91 10.14 13.70
N GLU A 48 2.32 11.02 12.91
CA GLU A 48 1.68 12.22 13.41
C GLU A 48 0.33 11.84 14.06
N PRO A 49 0.06 12.27 15.32
CA PRO A 49 -1.07 11.76 16.10
C PRO A 49 -2.46 11.90 15.46
N GLU A 50 -2.65 12.92 14.60
CA GLU A 50 -3.93 13.21 13.94
C GLU A 50 -4.03 12.61 12.53
N MET A 51 -2.93 12.06 12.01
CA MET A 51 -2.88 11.51 10.66
C MET A 51 -3.35 10.05 10.64
N PRO A 52 -4.23 9.66 9.68
CA PRO A 52 -4.75 8.31 9.62
C PRO A 52 -3.64 7.31 9.27
N ASN A 53 -3.76 6.07 9.75
CA ASN A 53 -2.89 4.99 9.31
C ASN A 53 -3.25 4.51 7.88
N LEU A 54 -2.47 3.57 7.33
CA LEU A 54 -2.66 3.07 5.95
C LEU A 54 -4.03 2.40 5.72
N GLU A 55 -4.55 1.71 6.74
CA GLU A 55 -5.84 1.01 6.67
C GLU A 55 -6.99 2.03 6.74
N GLU A 56 -6.91 3.00 7.65
CA GLU A 56 -7.90 4.08 7.79
C GLU A 56 -8.00 4.98 6.55
N ALA A 57 -6.91 5.15 5.80
CA ALA A 57 -6.88 5.90 4.54
C ALA A 57 -7.07 5.01 3.30
N ASP A 58 -7.32 3.71 3.47
CA ASP A 58 -7.56 2.74 2.39
C ASP A 58 -6.45 2.72 1.30
N VAL A 59 -5.19 2.98 1.68
CA VAL A 59 -4.11 3.27 0.73
C VAL A 59 -3.90 2.13 -0.26
N MET A 60 -3.67 0.91 0.23
CA MET A 60 -3.36 -0.23 -0.63
C MET A 60 -4.54 -0.62 -1.53
N ARG A 61 -5.75 -0.61 -0.99
CA ARG A 61 -6.98 -0.89 -1.75
C ARG A 61 -7.17 0.10 -2.90
N ARG A 62 -7.03 1.40 -2.61
CA ARG A 62 -7.19 2.44 -3.63
C ARG A 62 -6.09 2.41 -4.67
N LEU A 63 -4.83 2.16 -4.28
CA LEU A 63 -3.74 2.00 -5.24
C LEU A 63 -4.03 0.84 -6.20
N ASP A 64 -4.45 -0.31 -5.67
CA ASP A 64 -4.79 -1.48 -6.48
C ASP A 64 -5.98 -1.21 -7.41
N GLU A 65 -7.03 -0.57 -6.90
CA GLU A 65 -8.20 -0.16 -7.67
C GLU A 65 -7.84 0.76 -8.84
N GLU A 66 -7.05 1.80 -8.62
CA GLU A 66 -6.71 2.76 -9.67
C GLU A 66 -5.77 2.12 -10.70
N LEU A 67 -4.76 1.36 -10.28
CA LEU A 67 -3.79 0.72 -11.17
C LEU A 67 -4.38 -0.46 -11.95
N TYR A 68 -5.44 -1.10 -11.46
CA TYR A 68 -6.12 -2.15 -12.21
C TYR A 68 -6.77 -1.65 -13.52
N PHE A 69 -7.14 -0.37 -13.59
CA PHE A 69 -7.86 0.20 -14.75
C PHE A 69 -7.00 1.07 -15.68
N VAL A 70 -5.71 1.25 -15.41
CA VAL A 70 -4.81 1.94 -16.35
C VAL A 70 -4.40 1.02 -17.50
N SER A 71 -3.79 1.56 -18.55
CA SER A 71 -3.31 0.75 -19.68
C SER A 71 -2.25 -0.27 -19.26
N GLU A 72 -2.17 -1.39 -19.98
CA GLU A 72 -1.18 -2.45 -19.71
C GLU A 72 0.27 -1.92 -19.68
N GLU A 73 0.61 -1.00 -20.57
CA GLU A 73 1.92 -0.32 -20.57
C GLU A 73 2.21 0.40 -19.24
N ILE A 74 1.23 1.14 -18.71
CA ILE A 74 1.39 1.83 -17.42
C ILE A 74 1.46 0.81 -16.27
N GLN A 75 0.68 -0.27 -16.34
CA GLN A 75 0.75 -1.37 -15.37
C GLN A 75 2.16 -1.97 -15.32
N GLU A 76 2.73 -2.32 -16.47
CA GLU A 76 4.08 -2.88 -16.59
C GLU A 76 5.16 -1.93 -16.05
N ASP A 77 5.04 -0.63 -16.30
CA ASP A 77 5.94 0.38 -15.78
C ASP A 77 5.90 0.44 -14.24
N PHE A 78 4.72 0.35 -13.63
CA PHE A 78 4.59 0.36 -12.18
C PHE A 78 5.08 -0.94 -11.54
N HIS A 79 4.81 -2.11 -12.14
CA HIS A 79 5.41 -3.38 -11.72
C HIS A 79 6.95 -3.29 -11.74
N SER A 80 7.50 -2.72 -12.80
CA SER A 80 8.95 -2.49 -12.94
C SER A 80 9.48 -1.53 -11.87
N ALA A 81 8.77 -0.44 -11.60
CA ALA A 81 9.17 0.52 -10.55
C ALA A 81 9.18 -0.12 -9.16
N VAL A 82 8.16 -0.91 -8.81
CA VAL A 82 8.10 -1.62 -7.52
C VAL A 82 9.23 -2.64 -7.41
N MET A 83 9.50 -3.38 -8.48
CA MET A 83 10.62 -4.32 -8.53
C MET A 83 11.97 -3.60 -8.36
N VAL A 84 12.20 -2.50 -9.07
CA VAL A 84 13.44 -1.72 -8.91
C VAL A 84 13.58 -1.25 -7.46
N LEU A 85 12.53 -0.68 -6.86
CA LEU A 85 12.55 -0.25 -5.47
C LEU A 85 12.90 -1.40 -4.51
N GLU A 86 12.34 -2.60 -4.71
CA GLU A 86 12.60 -3.75 -3.83
C GLU A 86 14.07 -4.18 -3.83
N TYR A 87 14.72 -4.14 -5.00
CA TYR A 87 16.11 -4.57 -5.18
C TYR A 87 17.13 -3.44 -5.00
N LEU A 88 16.69 -2.18 -5.06
CA LEU A 88 17.57 -1.01 -5.02
C LEU A 88 18.53 -1.01 -3.81
N PRO A 89 18.12 -1.38 -2.59
CA PRO A 89 19.03 -1.38 -1.44
C PRO A 89 20.32 -2.19 -1.64
N LEU A 90 20.30 -3.25 -2.46
CA LEU A 90 21.47 -4.07 -2.75
C LEU A 90 22.57 -3.26 -3.45
N LEU A 91 22.19 -2.31 -4.32
CA LEU A 91 23.11 -1.41 -5.00
C LEU A 91 23.71 -0.35 -4.06
N TYR A 92 23.10 -0.17 -2.89
CA TYR A 92 23.54 0.74 -1.82
C TYR A 92 24.13 -0.01 -0.63
N GLY A 93 24.61 -1.24 -0.84
CA GLY A 93 25.37 -2.01 0.15
C GLY A 93 24.53 -2.64 1.27
N GLN A 94 23.19 -2.66 1.15
CA GLN A 94 22.35 -3.43 2.06
C GLN A 94 22.29 -4.90 1.61
N PHE A 95 22.24 -5.84 2.56
CA PHE A 95 22.12 -7.28 2.29
C PHE A 95 20.69 -7.80 2.42
N SER A 96 19.70 -6.92 2.24
CA SER A 96 18.28 -7.23 2.35
C SER A 96 17.49 -6.37 1.38
N PHE A 97 16.35 -6.88 0.93
CA PHE A 97 15.43 -6.14 0.06
C PHE A 97 14.68 -5.05 0.83
N PHE A 98 14.18 -4.05 0.10
CA PHE A 98 13.57 -2.86 0.69
C PHE A 98 12.45 -3.20 1.68
N SER A 99 11.52 -4.09 1.30
CA SER A 99 10.41 -4.51 2.14
C SER A 99 10.81 -5.23 3.43
N ASN A 100 12.05 -5.75 3.51
CA ASN A 100 12.58 -6.48 4.65
C ASN A 100 13.49 -5.63 5.54
N LEU A 101 13.82 -4.41 5.13
CA LEU A 101 14.61 -3.50 5.94
C LEU A 101 13.81 -2.98 7.14
N SER A 102 14.53 -2.65 8.21
CA SER A 102 13.94 -1.87 9.30
C SER A 102 13.43 -0.53 8.76
N ARG A 103 12.46 0.05 9.46
CA ARG A 103 11.87 1.33 9.08
C ARG A 103 12.95 2.42 8.99
N GLU A 104 13.84 2.46 9.96
CA GLU A 104 14.93 3.44 10.07
C GLU A 104 15.86 3.33 8.85
N LYS A 105 16.20 2.10 8.44
CA LYS A 105 17.03 1.87 7.24
C LYS A 105 16.32 2.27 5.95
N ARG A 106 15.00 2.05 5.86
CA ARG A 106 14.20 2.54 4.74
C ARG A 106 14.22 4.07 4.68
N GLU A 107 14.01 4.74 5.81
CA GLU A 107 14.07 6.21 5.92
C GLU A 107 15.46 6.75 5.51
N GLU A 108 16.55 6.18 6.03
CA GLU A 108 17.93 6.54 5.66
C GLU A 108 18.18 6.42 4.15
N LEU A 109 17.72 5.34 3.52
CA LEU A 109 17.84 5.14 2.07
C LEU A 109 17.03 6.17 1.29
N LEU A 110 15.81 6.50 1.72
CA LEU A 110 15.00 7.52 1.04
C LEU A 110 15.66 8.90 1.12
N PHE A 111 16.27 9.25 2.25
CA PHE A 111 17.04 10.50 2.36
C PHE A 111 18.27 10.48 1.44
N LEU A 112 18.97 9.35 1.35
CA LEU A 112 20.10 9.20 0.43
C LEU A 112 19.68 9.31 -1.04
N TRP A 113 18.56 8.70 -1.41
CA TRP A 113 18.05 8.69 -2.79
C TRP A 113 17.44 10.03 -3.21
N ALA A 114 17.04 10.89 -2.27
CA ALA A 114 16.58 12.23 -2.57
C ALA A 114 17.66 13.08 -3.27
N GLU A 115 18.93 12.83 -2.97
CA GLU A 115 20.10 13.54 -3.51
C GLU A 115 20.81 12.77 -4.62
N THR A 116 20.16 11.77 -5.23
CA THR A 116 20.80 10.92 -6.25
C THR A 116 20.91 11.59 -7.62
N ASP A 117 22.01 11.33 -8.31
CA ASP A 117 22.22 11.72 -9.72
C ASP A 117 21.57 10.75 -10.71
N SER A 118 21.11 9.58 -10.27
CA SER A 118 20.50 8.56 -11.13
C SER A 118 19.08 8.93 -11.53
N ASP A 119 18.85 9.15 -12.83
CA ASP A 119 17.52 9.38 -13.40
C ASP A 119 16.54 8.27 -13.07
N ILE A 120 17.00 7.01 -13.11
CA ILE A 120 16.16 5.84 -12.82
C ILE A 120 15.69 5.85 -11.38
N VAL A 121 16.60 6.10 -10.42
CA VAL A 121 16.25 6.11 -9.00
C VAL A 121 15.28 7.26 -8.71
N ARG A 122 15.54 8.45 -9.27
CA ARG A 122 14.62 9.59 -9.15
C ARG A 122 13.24 9.28 -9.71
N ALA A 123 13.17 8.68 -10.91
CA ALA A 123 11.91 8.33 -11.54
C ALA A 123 11.11 7.32 -10.71
N VAL A 124 11.75 6.24 -10.25
CA VAL A 124 11.10 5.21 -9.44
C VAL A 124 10.60 5.76 -8.10
N VAL A 125 11.48 6.37 -7.31
CA VAL A 125 11.12 6.87 -5.97
C VAL A 125 10.11 8.01 -6.08
N GLY A 126 10.30 8.93 -7.04
CA GLY A 126 9.42 10.06 -7.27
C GLY A 126 8.01 9.66 -7.68
N ASN A 127 7.88 8.75 -8.67
CA ASN A 127 6.57 8.32 -9.17
C ASN A 127 5.81 7.48 -8.13
N LEU A 128 6.49 6.57 -7.42
CA LEU A 128 5.85 5.81 -6.35
C LEU A 128 5.42 6.72 -5.20
N LYS A 129 6.25 7.70 -4.81
CA LYS A 129 5.88 8.70 -3.78
C LYS A 129 4.67 9.51 -4.21
N LEU A 130 4.64 10.00 -5.45
CA LEU A 130 3.52 10.76 -5.98
C LEU A 130 2.22 9.97 -5.88
N LEU A 131 2.24 8.71 -6.31
CA LEU A 131 1.06 7.85 -6.32
C LEU A 131 0.53 7.56 -4.91
N VAL A 132 1.42 7.20 -3.98
CA VAL A 132 1.06 6.94 -2.58
C VAL A 132 0.50 8.21 -1.92
N CYS A 133 1.12 9.37 -2.12
CA CYS A 133 0.62 10.64 -1.60
C CYS A 133 -0.73 11.03 -2.21
N LEU A 134 -0.92 10.84 -3.52
CA LEU A 134 -2.17 11.15 -4.21
C LEU A 134 -3.34 10.38 -3.62
N VAL A 135 -3.16 9.07 -3.39
CA VAL A 135 -4.18 8.23 -2.79
C VAL A 135 -4.44 8.61 -1.33
N TYR A 136 -3.38 8.79 -0.54
CA TYR A 136 -3.49 9.08 0.89
C TYR A 136 -4.16 10.43 1.16
N TYR A 137 -3.65 11.52 0.59
CA TYR A 137 -4.23 12.86 0.76
C TYR A 137 -5.55 13.05 -0.01
N GLY A 138 -5.82 12.18 -0.98
CA GLY A 138 -7.13 12.05 -1.61
C GLY A 138 -8.19 11.43 -0.70
N HIS A 139 -7.86 11.00 0.52
CA HIS A 139 -8.82 10.44 1.48
C HIS A 139 -9.28 11.50 2.49
N LYS A 140 -10.60 11.61 2.67
CA LYS A 140 -11.24 12.62 3.54
C LYS A 140 -10.66 12.70 4.95
N THR A 141 -10.25 11.57 5.53
CA THR A 141 -9.71 11.54 6.92
C THR A 141 -8.40 12.31 7.06
N THR A 142 -7.68 12.57 5.96
CA THR A 142 -6.45 13.37 5.98
C THR A 142 -6.68 14.87 5.92
N TRP A 143 -7.87 15.33 5.49
CA TRP A 143 -8.09 16.73 5.14
C TRP A 143 -8.06 17.67 6.34
N ALA A 144 -8.80 17.33 7.41
CA ALA A 144 -8.82 18.17 8.62
C ALA A 144 -7.43 18.29 9.28
N PRO A 145 -6.66 17.20 9.47
CA PRO A 145 -5.28 17.27 9.97
C PRO A 145 -4.37 18.23 9.17
N ILE A 146 -4.49 18.24 7.83
CA ILE A 146 -3.69 19.15 6.98
C ILE A 146 -4.31 20.54 6.79
N SER A 147 -5.32 20.89 7.59
CA SER A 147 -6.07 22.15 7.49
C SER A 147 -6.71 22.40 6.11
N TYR A 148 -7.03 21.33 5.38
CA TYR A 148 -7.78 21.39 4.14
C TYR A 148 -9.27 21.21 4.44
N PRO A 149 -10.14 22.20 4.13
CA PRO A 149 -11.58 22.08 4.42
C PRO A 149 -12.31 21.09 3.50
N GLY A 150 -11.62 20.49 2.53
CA GLY A 150 -12.21 19.69 1.47
C GLY A 150 -12.58 20.51 0.23
N PRO A 151 -13.13 19.85 -0.79
CA PRO A 151 -13.55 20.50 -2.03
C PRO A 151 -14.68 21.51 -1.78
N PHE A 152 -14.75 22.54 -2.64
CA PHE A 152 -15.82 23.53 -2.59
C PHE A 152 -17.20 22.86 -2.59
N ALA A 153 -18.11 23.35 -1.74
CA ALA A 153 -19.44 22.80 -1.48
C ALA A 153 -19.49 21.37 -0.87
N ASN A 154 -18.34 20.75 -0.58
CA ASN A 154 -18.20 19.44 0.06
C ASN A 154 -19.22 18.40 -0.44
N PRO A 155 -19.27 18.14 -1.77
CA PRO A 155 -20.20 17.15 -2.31
C PRO A 155 -19.98 15.78 -1.67
N PRO A 156 -21.03 14.96 -1.49
CA PRO A 156 -20.86 13.61 -1.00
C PRO A 156 -19.96 12.81 -1.95
N GLU A 157 -19.13 11.94 -1.38
CA GLU A 157 -18.29 11.05 -2.18
C GLU A 157 -19.17 10.17 -3.07
N LYS A 158 -18.90 10.21 -4.38
CA LYS A 158 -19.53 9.33 -5.36
C LYS A 158 -18.47 8.39 -5.90
N TRP A 159 -18.74 7.10 -5.79
CA TRP A 159 -17.88 6.06 -6.34
C TRP A 159 -18.02 6.04 -7.86
N SER A 160 -16.88 5.92 -8.56
CA SER A 160 -16.88 5.75 -10.01
C SER A 160 -17.38 4.36 -10.40
N GLU A 161 -17.84 4.22 -11.64
CA GLU A 161 -18.29 2.93 -12.18
C GLU A 161 -17.17 1.88 -12.10
N SER A 162 -15.92 2.28 -12.36
CA SER A 162 -14.74 1.41 -12.24
C SER A 162 -14.54 0.89 -10.81
N ARG A 163 -14.66 1.74 -9.79
CA ARG A 163 -14.55 1.31 -8.39
C ARG A 163 -15.68 0.38 -7.97
N ILE A 164 -16.90 0.65 -8.43
CA ILE A 164 -18.04 -0.25 -8.19
C ILE A 164 -17.79 -1.62 -8.84
N HIS A 165 -17.29 -1.63 -10.08
CA HIS A 165 -16.95 -2.84 -10.81
C HIS A 165 -15.87 -3.65 -10.09
N TYR A 166 -14.75 -3.02 -9.72
CA TYR A 166 -13.67 -3.66 -8.97
C TYR A 166 -14.17 -4.28 -7.65
N GLN A 167 -15.00 -3.55 -6.89
CA GLN A 167 -15.57 -4.09 -5.65
C GLN A 167 -16.47 -5.30 -5.87
N ASN A 168 -17.20 -5.37 -6.99
CA ASN A 168 -17.98 -6.55 -7.34
C ASN A 168 -17.08 -7.73 -7.66
N LEU A 169 -15.97 -7.51 -8.39
CA LEU A 169 -14.94 -8.53 -8.65
C LEU A 169 -14.35 -9.08 -7.35
N VAL A 170 -13.96 -8.21 -6.41
CA VAL A 170 -13.41 -8.62 -5.10
C VAL A 170 -14.42 -9.46 -4.32
N LYS A 171 -15.71 -9.13 -4.42
CA LYS A 171 -16.80 -9.85 -3.73
C LYS A 171 -17.24 -11.14 -4.44
N GLY A 172 -16.62 -11.49 -5.57
CA GLY A 172 -17.02 -12.66 -6.37
C GLY A 172 -18.44 -12.56 -6.93
N LYS A 173 -18.96 -11.32 -7.06
CA LYS A 173 -20.23 -11.05 -7.73
C LYS A 173 -19.92 -10.82 -9.20
N GLU A 174 -19.79 -11.91 -9.95
CA GLU A 174 -19.84 -11.82 -11.41
C GLU A 174 -21.23 -11.30 -11.83
N LEU A 175 -21.26 -10.49 -12.89
CA LEU A 175 -22.44 -9.79 -13.41
C LEU A 175 -23.61 -10.73 -13.73
#